data_AF-A0A9E1DWQ6-F1
#
_entry.id   AF-A0A9E1DWQ6-F1
#
_cell.length_a   1.000
_cell.length_b   1.000
_cell.length_c   1.000
_cell.angle_alpha   90.00
_cell.angle_beta   90.00
_cell.angle_gamma   90.00
#
_symmetry.space_group_name_H-M   'P 1'
#
loop_
_entity.id
_entity.type
_entity.pdbx_description
1 polymer ?
#
loop_
_entity_poly.entity_id
_entity_poly.type
_entity_poly.pdbx_seq_one_letter_code
_entity_poly.pdbx_strand_id
1 'polypeptide(L)'
;MYRNCFPAPKGCLYQSLVSANQLGKTLGYGSLLFFPGMLFESRQKWWGRGGMRDQSHEGLDICFLGDACGNRFRLDETTRIPSAFNGQVSEIIPDFLGSTVILAHQPDDLEGPFFVLYAHLRPDADLCRGRNLSAGQAFATIAPPHANKVLPPHLHLTMMDVHSLPSLETLDWQLLNGLDRNRFMNPLEIIDGDWQMMDFIPGMNLYEDFAPTGARAGDIPSDA
;
A
#
# COMPACT_ATOMS: atom_id res chain seq x y z
N MET A 1 18.41 -4.18 23.21
CA MET A 1 19.10 -4.48 21.94
C MET A 1 18.46 -3.62 20.87
N TYR A 2 19.29 -2.94 20.07
CA TYR A 2 19.01 -1.71 19.33
C TYR A 2 17.65 -1.63 18.63
N ARG A 3 16.70 -0.88 19.21
CA ARG A 3 15.72 -0.14 18.41
C ARG A 3 16.46 1.10 17.91
N ASN A 4 17.12 0.98 16.76
CA ASN A 4 17.45 2.17 16.01
C ASN A 4 16.12 2.67 15.43
N CYS A 5 15.40 3.48 16.20
CA CYS A 5 14.40 4.39 15.67
C CYS A 5 15.17 5.47 14.89
N PHE A 6 15.68 5.13 13.70
CA PHE A 6 16.06 6.14 12.74
C PHE A 6 14.80 6.92 12.38
N PRO A 7 14.83 8.26 12.29
CA PRO A 7 13.69 8.97 11.74
C PRO A 7 13.49 8.49 10.30
N ALA A 8 12.36 7.84 10.02
CA ALA A 8 12.02 7.45 8.67
C ALA A 8 11.93 8.72 7.79
N PRO A 9 12.44 8.67 6.55
CA PRO A 9 12.34 9.78 5.63
C PRO A 9 10.86 10.02 5.35
N LYS A 10 10.43 11.28 5.32
CA LYS A 10 9.06 11.58 4.89
C LYS A 10 8.99 11.33 3.39
N GLY A 11 8.40 10.19 3.01
CA GLY A 11 8.03 9.91 1.63
C GLY A 11 6.98 10.90 1.14
N CYS A 12 6.65 10.84 -0.15
CA CYS A 12 5.58 11.66 -0.73
C CYS A 12 4.38 10.82 -1.21
N LEU A 13 4.23 9.61 -0.66
CA LEU A 13 3.33 8.59 -1.17
C LEU A 13 1.87 9.05 -1.19
N TYR A 14 1.35 9.59 -0.09
CA TYR A 14 -0.06 9.98 -0.01
C TYR A 14 -0.36 11.14 -0.95
N GLN A 15 0.44 12.21 -0.89
CA GLN A 15 0.25 13.37 -1.77
C GLN A 15 0.38 12.98 -3.24
N SER A 16 1.31 12.08 -3.56
CA SER A 16 1.49 11.57 -4.92
C SER A 16 0.33 10.68 -5.35
N LEU A 17 -0.21 9.85 -4.45
CA LEU A 17 -1.37 9.00 -4.74
C LEU A 17 -2.58 9.87 -5.08
N VAL A 18 -2.83 10.91 -4.29
CA VAL A 18 -3.90 11.89 -4.53
C VAL A 18 -3.68 12.58 -5.89
N SER A 19 -2.46 13.01 -6.17
CA SER A 19 -2.14 13.76 -7.40
C SER A 19 -2.23 12.88 -8.66
N ALA A 20 -1.65 11.67 -8.64
CA ALA A 20 -1.63 10.74 -9.76
C ALA A 20 -3.03 10.26 -10.16
N ASN A 21 -3.97 10.28 -9.22
CA ASN A 21 -5.36 9.86 -9.40
C ASN A 21 -6.36 11.03 -9.44
N GLN A 22 -5.86 12.28 -9.45
CA GLN A 22 -6.69 13.50 -9.50
C GLN A 22 -7.74 13.59 -8.38
N LEU A 23 -7.44 13.00 -7.22
CA LEU A 23 -8.38 12.88 -6.10
C LEU A 23 -8.51 14.16 -5.28
N GLY A 24 -7.68 15.18 -5.53
CA GLY A 24 -7.70 16.41 -4.73
C GLY A 24 -9.05 17.15 -4.75
N LYS A 25 -9.81 17.07 -5.85
CA LYS A 25 -11.16 17.63 -5.91
C LYS A 25 -12.18 16.83 -5.12
N THR A 26 -12.02 15.50 -5.07
CA THR A 26 -12.92 14.57 -4.40
C THR A 26 -12.66 14.53 -2.90
N LEU A 27 -11.38 14.54 -2.50
CA LEU A 27 -10.97 14.36 -1.11
C LEU A 27 -10.77 15.67 -0.35
N GLY A 28 -10.41 16.76 -1.06
CA GLY A 28 -9.94 17.98 -0.41
C GLY A 28 -8.75 17.69 0.52
N TYR A 29 -8.86 18.07 1.79
CA TYR A 29 -7.95 17.68 2.88
C TYR A 29 -8.31 16.30 3.44
N GLY A 30 -8.29 15.27 2.59
CA GLY A 30 -8.64 13.91 3.01
C GLY A 30 -7.59 13.25 3.90
N SER A 31 -7.95 12.09 4.45
CA SER A 31 -7.06 11.24 5.25
C SER A 31 -7.08 9.79 4.78
N LEU A 32 -6.00 9.05 5.03
CA LEU A 32 -6.04 7.59 4.92
C LEU A 32 -6.89 7.00 6.04
N LEU A 33 -7.65 5.95 5.74
CA LEU A 33 -8.47 5.25 6.72
C LEU A 33 -7.96 3.82 6.89
N PHE A 34 -7.65 3.44 8.12
CA PHE A 34 -7.11 2.11 8.42
C PHE A 34 -8.02 1.32 9.37
N PHE A 35 -8.22 0.05 9.04
CA PHE A 35 -8.63 -0.94 10.03
C PHE A 35 -7.41 -1.50 10.77
N PRO A 36 -7.54 -1.95 12.03
CA PRO A 36 -6.42 -2.50 12.79
C PRO A 36 -5.68 -3.64 12.07
N GLY A 37 -6.40 -4.44 11.27
CA GLY A 37 -5.80 -5.52 10.49
C GLY A 37 -4.89 -5.07 9.36
N MET A 38 -4.97 -3.84 8.89
CA MET A 38 -4.15 -3.32 7.78
C MET A 38 -2.74 -2.95 8.21
N LEU A 39 -2.53 -2.70 9.50
CA LEU A 39 -1.28 -2.14 9.99
C LEU A 39 -0.17 -3.18 10.13
N PHE A 40 1.07 -2.71 10.10
CA PHE A 40 2.27 -3.48 10.39
C PHE A 40 2.17 -4.20 11.74
N GLU A 41 2.71 -5.41 11.81
CA GLU A 41 2.65 -6.36 12.92
C GLU A 41 1.24 -6.81 13.35
N SER A 42 0.17 -6.37 12.66
CA SER A 42 -1.17 -6.76 13.03
C SER A 42 -1.45 -8.22 12.71
N ARG A 43 -1.94 -8.97 13.71
CA ARG A 43 -2.44 -10.34 13.50
C ARG A 43 -3.92 -10.38 13.12
N GLN A 44 -4.61 -9.24 13.08
CA GLN A 44 -6.03 -9.20 12.75
C GLN A 44 -6.24 -9.19 11.23
N LYS A 45 -7.23 -9.91 10.72
CA LYS A 45 -7.70 -9.75 9.34
C LYS A 45 -8.65 -8.56 9.27
N TRP A 46 -8.54 -7.76 8.20
CA TRP A 46 -9.43 -6.63 7.92
C TRP A 46 -10.43 -6.93 6.80
N TRP A 47 -10.54 -8.18 6.36
CA TRP A 47 -11.41 -8.60 5.26
C TRP A 47 -12.34 -9.73 5.67
N GLY A 48 -13.39 -9.94 4.87
CA GLY A 48 -14.38 -10.99 5.09
C GLY A 48 -14.98 -10.94 6.50
N ARG A 49 -14.91 -12.07 7.22
CA ARG A 49 -15.42 -12.18 8.60
C ARG A 49 -14.40 -11.76 9.66
N GLY A 50 -13.28 -11.15 9.27
CA GLY A 50 -12.17 -10.84 10.18
C GLY A 50 -11.49 -12.10 10.72
N GLY A 51 -11.13 -12.07 12.00
CA GLY A 51 -10.39 -13.12 12.69
C GLY A 51 -8.88 -12.88 12.68
N MET A 52 -8.12 -13.92 12.99
CA MET A 52 -6.66 -13.82 13.12
C MET A 52 -5.93 -14.45 11.93
N ARG A 53 -4.76 -13.90 11.61
CA ARG A 53 -3.76 -14.46 10.72
C ARG A 53 -2.78 -15.32 11.53
N ASP A 54 -2.25 -16.36 10.89
CA ASP A 54 -1.23 -17.21 11.52
C ASP A 54 0.07 -16.41 11.73
N GLN A 55 0.44 -15.57 10.76
CA GLN A 55 1.55 -14.62 10.87
C GLN A 55 1.04 -13.19 10.98
N SER A 56 1.76 -12.34 11.71
CA SER A 56 1.47 -10.91 11.76
C SER A 56 1.68 -10.26 10.40
N HIS A 57 1.06 -9.13 10.14
CA HIS A 57 1.26 -8.40 8.89
C HIS A 57 2.69 -7.85 8.82
N GLU A 58 3.41 -8.17 7.76
CA GLU A 58 4.77 -7.71 7.47
C GLU A 58 4.82 -6.33 6.83
N GLY A 59 3.67 -5.82 6.39
CA GLY A 59 3.53 -4.56 5.69
C GLY A 59 2.35 -3.71 6.16
N LEU A 60 1.87 -2.88 5.25
CA LEU A 60 0.75 -1.96 5.43
C LEU A 60 -0.18 -2.06 4.21
N ASP A 61 -1.47 -2.21 4.46
CA ASP A 61 -2.48 -2.21 3.40
C ASP A 61 -3.13 -0.82 3.31
N ILE A 62 -3.04 -0.18 2.14
CA ILE A 62 -3.70 1.08 1.82
C ILE A 62 -4.88 0.76 0.91
N CYS A 63 -6.09 1.00 1.41
CA CYS A 63 -7.33 0.70 0.70
C CYS A 63 -8.37 1.81 0.75
N PHE A 64 -8.43 2.60 1.83
CA PHE A 64 -9.54 3.50 2.08
C PHE A 64 -9.09 4.94 2.32
N LEU A 65 -9.90 5.88 1.84
CA LEU A 65 -9.68 7.32 1.94
C LEU A 65 -10.94 7.97 2.52
N GLY A 66 -10.77 8.98 3.36
CA GLY A 66 -11.85 9.82 3.86
C GLY A 66 -11.68 11.24 3.34
N ASP A 67 -12.78 11.93 3.06
CA ASP A 67 -12.76 13.38 2.82
C ASP A 67 -13.10 14.17 4.08
N ALA A 68 -12.99 15.50 4.00
CA ALA A 68 -13.31 16.41 5.10
C ALA A 68 -14.83 16.44 5.46
N CYS A 69 -15.69 15.91 4.60
CA CYS A 69 -17.13 15.81 4.82
C CYS A 69 -17.54 14.48 5.46
N GLY A 70 -16.59 13.57 5.68
CA GLY A 70 -16.83 12.24 6.24
C GLY A 70 -17.26 11.19 5.20
N ASN A 71 -17.25 11.53 3.90
CA ASN A 71 -17.45 10.54 2.85
C ASN A 71 -16.25 9.60 2.81
N ARG A 72 -16.52 8.33 2.46
CA ARG A 72 -15.52 7.27 2.47
C ARG A 72 -15.40 6.65 1.09
N PHE A 73 -14.15 6.53 0.67
CA PHE A 73 -13.79 6.00 -0.63
C PHE A 73 -12.88 4.80 -0.47
N ARG A 74 -12.88 3.94 -1.47
CA ARG A 74 -11.95 2.82 -1.61
C ARG A 74 -11.16 2.94 -2.89
N LEU A 75 -9.92 2.47 -2.86
CA LEU A 75 -9.14 2.27 -4.06
C LEU A 75 -9.80 1.19 -4.94
N ASP A 76 -9.44 1.20 -6.21
CA ASP A 76 -9.90 0.27 -7.23
C ASP A 76 -8.78 -0.04 -8.24
N GLU A 77 -9.04 -0.95 -9.17
CA GLU A 77 -8.08 -1.38 -10.20
C GLU A 77 -7.66 -0.28 -11.19
N THR A 78 -8.32 0.89 -11.17
CA THR A 78 -7.94 2.05 -11.97
C THR A 78 -6.95 2.96 -11.24
N THR A 79 -6.78 2.74 -9.94
CA THR A 79 -5.90 3.54 -9.08
C THR A 79 -4.45 3.36 -9.50
N ARG A 80 -3.81 4.45 -9.92
CA ARG A 80 -2.39 4.54 -10.26
C ARG A 80 -1.54 4.62 -9.00
N ILE A 81 -0.46 3.85 -8.96
CA ILE A 81 0.46 3.77 -7.82
C ILE A 81 1.75 4.53 -8.15
N PRO A 82 2.06 5.60 -7.39
CA PRO A 82 3.33 6.33 -7.50
C PRO A 82 4.42 5.73 -6.63
N SER A 83 5.67 5.95 -7.04
CA SER A 83 6.84 5.68 -6.19
C SER A 83 6.90 6.67 -5.03
N ALA A 84 7.07 6.20 -3.78
CA ALA A 84 7.17 7.05 -2.60
C ALA A 84 8.45 7.90 -2.59
N PHE A 85 9.53 7.39 -3.19
CA PHE A 85 10.85 8.01 -3.26
C PHE A 85 11.45 7.86 -4.66
N ASN A 86 12.54 8.58 -4.92
CA ASN A 86 13.41 8.23 -6.03
C ASN A 86 13.97 6.82 -5.81
N GLY A 87 14.04 6.01 -6.85
CA GLY A 87 14.53 4.64 -6.71
C GLY A 87 14.73 3.93 -8.02
N GLN A 88 15.20 2.69 -7.93
CA GLN A 88 15.40 1.82 -9.08
C GLN A 88 14.63 0.51 -8.89
N VAL A 89 13.95 0.07 -9.95
CA VAL A 89 13.30 -1.24 -10.00
C VAL A 89 14.37 -2.32 -9.86
N SER A 90 14.35 -3.02 -8.73
CA SER A 90 15.31 -4.07 -8.41
C SER A 90 14.84 -5.42 -8.91
N GLU A 91 13.55 -5.71 -8.74
CA GLU A 91 12.93 -6.92 -9.27
C GLU A 91 11.41 -6.75 -9.42
N ILE A 92 10.81 -7.60 -10.26
CA ILE A 92 9.35 -7.71 -10.38
C ILE A 92 9.00 -9.20 -10.23
N ILE A 93 8.27 -9.56 -9.17
CA ILE A 93 7.91 -10.95 -8.87
C ILE A 93 6.40 -11.15 -8.95
N PRO A 94 5.91 -12.34 -9.35
CA PRO A 94 4.48 -12.64 -9.28
C PRO A 94 4.01 -12.69 -7.83
N ASP A 95 2.76 -12.26 -7.59
CA ASP A 95 2.06 -12.44 -6.32
C ASP A 95 0.66 -13.00 -6.52
N PHE A 96 -0.07 -13.29 -5.43
CA PHE A 96 -1.35 -13.98 -5.51
C PHE A 96 -2.50 -13.12 -6.10
N LEU A 97 -2.36 -11.79 -6.13
CA LEU A 97 -3.32 -10.86 -6.74
C LEU A 97 -2.79 -10.20 -8.02
N GLY A 98 -1.50 -10.27 -8.31
CA GLY A 98 -0.89 -9.65 -9.48
C GLY A 98 0.62 -9.77 -9.45
N SER A 99 1.30 -8.65 -9.25
CA SER A 99 2.76 -8.60 -9.16
C SER A 99 3.22 -7.67 -8.06
N THR A 100 4.35 -8.03 -7.46
CA THR A 100 5.10 -7.17 -6.55
C THR A 100 6.23 -6.50 -7.31
N VAL A 101 6.27 -5.18 -7.28
CA VAL A 101 7.40 -4.39 -7.76
C VAL A 101 8.29 -4.04 -6.57
N ILE A 102 9.56 -4.38 -6.67
CA ILE A 102 10.56 -4.14 -5.62
C ILE A 102 11.43 -2.97 -6.05
N LEU A 103 11.39 -1.87 -5.31
CA LEU A 103 12.21 -0.70 -5.56
C LEU A 103 13.31 -0.58 -4.50
N ALA A 104 14.55 -0.39 -4.94
CA ALA A 104 15.63 0.03 -4.07
C ALA A 104 15.63 1.56 -3.98
N HIS A 105 15.74 2.07 -2.75
CA HIS A 105 15.77 3.49 -2.45
C HIS A 105 17.02 3.81 -1.63
N GLN A 106 17.60 4.98 -1.87
CA GLN A 106 18.68 5.56 -1.07
C GLN A 106 18.39 7.06 -0.92
N PRO A 107 17.47 7.45 -0.02
CA PRO A 107 17.27 8.86 0.30
C PRO A 107 18.52 9.48 0.91
N ASP A 108 18.74 10.76 0.65
CA ASP A 108 19.92 11.49 1.12
C ASP A 108 20.00 11.60 2.66
N ASP A 109 18.86 11.44 3.34
CA ASP A 109 18.68 11.58 4.79
C ASP A 109 18.75 10.26 5.57
N LEU A 110 19.02 9.13 4.90
CA LEU A 110 19.17 7.81 5.53
C LEU A 110 20.58 7.24 5.41
N GLU A 111 21.01 6.53 6.46
CA GLU A 111 22.34 5.90 6.54
C GLU A 111 22.54 4.72 5.56
N GLY A 112 21.49 4.22 4.92
CA GLY A 112 21.58 3.04 4.08
C GLY A 112 20.42 2.87 3.10
N PRO A 113 20.60 2.04 2.08
CA PRO A 113 19.53 1.74 1.15
C PRO A 113 18.48 0.89 1.85
N PHE A 114 17.25 0.95 1.33
CA PHE A 114 16.18 0.05 1.74
C PHE A 114 15.34 -0.32 0.52
N PHE A 115 14.58 -1.41 0.65
CA PHE A 115 13.61 -1.79 -0.34
C PHE A 115 12.20 -1.39 0.10
N VAL A 116 11.40 -0.96 -0.88
CA VAL A 116 9.95 -0.90 -0.77
C VAL A 116 9.37 -1.88 -1.78
N LEU A 117 8.54 -2.79 -1.29
CA LEU A 117 7.81 -3.76 -2.08
C LEU A 117 6.38 -3.25 -2.22
N TYR A 118 5.96 -3.00 -3.45
CA TYR A 118 4.59 -2.59 -3.79
C TYR A 118 3.89 -3.79 -4.41
N ALA A 119 2.95 -4.39 -3.68
CA ALA A 119 2.29 -5.63 -4.09
C ALA A 119 0.88 -5.39 -4.60
N HIS A 120 0.34 -6.44 -5.23
CA HIS A 120 -1.00 -6.51 -5.79
C HIS A 120 -1.18 -5.51 -6.92
N LEU A 121 -0.14 -5.40 -7.75
CA LEU A 121 -0.08 -4.46 -8.85
C LEU A 121 -0.26 -5.13 -10.19
N ARG A 122 -0.70 -4.32 -11.15
CA ARG A 122 -0.46 -4.49 -12.57
C ARG A 122 0.57 -3.43 -13.00
N PRO A 123 1.86 -3.81 -13.14
CA PRO A 123 2.90 -2.90 -13.62
C PRO A 123 2.60 -2.30 -14.99
N ASP A 124 3.06 -1.08 -15.24
CA ASP A 124 3.03 -0.48 -16.58
C ASP A 124 3.86 -1.33 -17.56
N ALA A 125 3.44 -1.37 -18.83
CA ALA A 125 4.01 -2.29 -19.83
C ALA A 125 5.51 -2.06 -20.12
N ASP A 126 6.01 -0.86 -19.84
CA ASP A 126 7.41 -0.47 -20.02
C ASP A 126 8.22 -0.53 -18.71
N LEU A 127 7.62 -0.97 -17.59
CA LEU A 127 8.32 -1.16 -16.33
C LEU A 127 9.21 -2.40 -16.39
N CYS A 128 10.49 -2.25 -16.12
CA CYS A 128 11.46 -3.33 -16.13
C CYS A 128 12.54 -3.12 -15.07
N ARG A 129 13.23 -4.21 -14.71
CA ARG A 129 14.39 -4.17 -13.81
C ARG A 129 15.46 -3.18 -14.31
N GLY A 130 16.05 -2.45 -13.38
CA GLY A 130 17.04 -1.39 -13.63
C GLY A 130 16.44 -0.04 -14.00
N ARG A 131 15.13 0.06 -14.23
CA ARG A 131 14.48 1.34 -14.52
C ARG A 131 14.49 2.24 -13.29
N ASN A 132 14.92 3.49 -13.48
CA ASN A 132 14.81 4.52 -12.45
C ASN A 132 13.41 5.13 -12.45
N LEU A 133 12.88 5.37 -11.26
CA LEU A 133 11.62 6.07 -11.01
C LEU A 133 11.89 7.29 -10.14
N SER A 134 11.27 8.41 -10.50
CA SER A 134 11.23 9.58 -9.63
C SER A 134 10.16 9.44 -8.56
N ALA A 135 10.37 10.07 -7.40
CA ALA A 135 9.34 10.24 -6.39
C ALA A 135 8.08 10.85 -7.01
N GLY A 136 6.91 10.27 -6.71
CA GLY A 136 5.63 10.67 -7.28
C GLY A 136 5.35 10.17 -8.70
N GLN A 137 6.32 9.56 -9.39
CA GLN A 137 6.09 8.96 -10.70
C GLN A 137 5.22 7.70 -10.55
N ALA A 138 4.05 7.71 -11.17
CA ALA A 138 3.20 6.54 -11.31
C ALA A 138 3.84 5.49 -12.24
N PHE A 139 3.82 4.22 -11.82
CA PHE A 139 4.48 3.12 -12.53
C PHE A 139 3.63 1.83 -12.65
N ALA A 140 2.43 1.83 -12.06
CA ALA A 140 1.52 0.69 -12.06
C ALA A 140 0.08 1.14 -11.75
N THR A 141 -0.87 0.22 -11.90
CA THR A 141 -2.19 0.29 -11.26
C THR A 141 -2.37 -0.85 -10.27
N ILE A 142 -3.37 -0.75 -9.38
CA ILE A 142 -3.77 -1.90 -8.56
C ILE A 142 -4.31 -3.02 -9.46
N ALA A 143 -4.01 -4.27 -9.11
CA ALA A 143 -4.51 -5.44 -9.81
C ALA A 143 -6.01 -5.67 -9.54
N PRO A 144 -6.75 -6.26 -10.49
CA PRO A 144 -8.16 -6.60 -10.28
C PRO A 144 -8.37 -7.52 -9.07
N PRO A 145 -9.49 -7.42 -8.36
CA PRO A 145 -9.75 -8.27 -7.21
C PRO A 145 -9.98 -9.73 -7.63
N HIS A 146 -9.76 -10.66 -6.70
CA HIS A 146 -10.17 -12.05 -6.89
C HIS A 146 -11.68 -12.18 -7.13
N ALA A 147 -12.08 -13.26 -7.81
CA ALA A 147 -13.47 -13.53 -8.17
C ALA A 147 -14.45 -13.58 -6.97
N ASN A 148 -13.97 -13.94 -5.77
CA ASN A 148 -14.79 -14.00 -4.56
C ASN A 148 -15.04 -12.63 -3.91
N LYS A 149 -14.37 -11.56 -4.36
CA LYS A 149 -14.52 -10.16 -3.90
C LYS A 149 -14.54 -9.99 -2.37
N VAL A 150 -13.87 -10.86 -1.63
CA VAL A 150 -13.81 -10.75 -0.15
C VAL A 150 -12.83 -9.65 0.28
N LEU A 151 -11.79 -9.45 -0.54
CA LEU A 151 -10.74 -8.47 -0.35
C LEU A 151 -10.88 -7.41 -1.45
N PRO A 152 -11.11 -6.12 -1.12
CA PRO A 152 -11.12 -5.06 -2.12
C PRO A 152 -9.74 -4.84 -2.75
N PRO A 153 -9.66 -4.26 -3.95
CA PRO A 153 -8.40 -3.79 -4.51
C PRO A 153 -7.71 -2.83 -3.52
N HIS A 154 -6.46 -3.11 -3.20
CA HIS A 154 -5.67 -2.34 -2.25
C HIS A 154 -4.20 -2.39 -2.66
N LEU A 155 -3.43 -1.42 -2.18
CA LEU A 155 -1.98 -1.45 -2.26
C LEU A 155 -1.43 -2.07 -0.98
N HIS A 156 -0.64 -3.12 -1.12
CA HIS A 156 0.14 -3.64 0.00
C HIS A 156 1.59 -3.12 -0.10
N LEU A 157 2.10 -2.55 0.99
CA LEU A 157 3.44 -2.02 1.10
C LEU A 157 4.25 -2.77 2.15
N THR A 158 5.41 -3.26 1.75
CA THR A 158 6.39 -3.84 2.66
C THR A 158 7.69 -3.06 2.58
N MET A 159 8.34 -2.81 3.72
CA MET A 159 9.61 -2.08 3.79
C MET A 159 10.66 -2.87 4.58
N MET A 160 11.91 -2.81 4.13
CA MET A 160 13.00 -3.58 4.72
C MET A 160 14.36 -3.06 4.31
N ASP A 161 15.34 -3.24 5.19
CA ASP A 161 16.74 -2.94 4.90
C ASP A 161 17.29 -3.92 3.84
N VAL A 162 18.15 -3.45 2.94
CA VAL A 162 18.63 -4.32 1.83
C VAL A 162 19.43 -5.52 2.29
N HIS A 163 20.09 -5.42 3.44
CA HIS A 163 20.91 -6.49 4.00
C HIS A 163 20.08 -7.51 4.78
N SER A 164 18.81 -7.18 5.06
CA SER A 164 17.87 -8.08 5.76
C SER A 164 17.14 -9.05 4.83
N LEU A 165 17.18 -8.78 3.51
CA LEU A 165 16.55 -9.57 2.48
C LEU A 165 17.39 -10.80 2.09
N PRO A 166 16.75 -11.96 1.92
CA PRO A 166 17.29 -13.05 1.10
C PRO A 166 17.57 -12.58 -0.32
N SER A 167 18.30 -13.38 -1.10
CA SER A 167 18.54 -13.07 -2.52
C SER A 167 17.21 -12.80 -3.24
N LEU A 168 17.14 -11.68 -3.96
CA LEU A 168 15.96 -11.30 -4.76
C LEU A 168 15.58 -12.38 -5.78
N GLU A 169 16.55 -13.18 -6.25
CA GLU A 169 16.33 -14.29 -7.18
C GLU A 169 15.47 -15.42 -6.58
N THR A 170 15.44 -15.52 -5.26
CA THR A 170 14.71 -16.56 -4.50
C THR A 170 13.56 -15.99 -3.69
N LEU A 171 13.27 -14.70 -3.84
CA LEU A 171 12.29 -14.02 -3.01
C LEU A 171 10.87 -14.35 -3.47
N ASP A 172 10.07 -14.83 -2.53
CA ASP A 172 8.63 -15.02 -2.71
C ASP A 172 7.86 -14.65 -1.43
N TRP A 173 6.53 -14.63 -1.53
CA TRP A 173 5.64 -14.30 -0.41
C TRP A 173 5.65 -15.33 0.71
N GLN A 174 5.94 -16.60 0.42
CA GLN A 174 6.04 -17.63 1.46
C GLN A 174 7.24 -17.35 2.36
N LEU A 175 8.37 -16.98 1.76
CA LEU A 175 9.58 -16.58 2.45
C LEU A 175 9.36 -15.30 3.25
N LEU A 176 8.85 -14.23 2.61
CA LEU A 176 8.57 -12.94 3.26
C LEU A 176 7.68 -13.10 4.51
N ASN A 177 6.59 -13.85 4.40
CA ASN A 177 5.66 -14.08 5.50
C ASN A 177 6.30 -14.80 6.69
N GLY A 178 7.30 -15.66 6.44
CA GLY A 178 8.01 -16.43 7.44
C GLY A 178 9.19 -15.72 8.10
N LEU A 179 9.63 -14.56 7.59
CA LEU A 179 10.72 -13.80 8.17
C LEU A 179 10.33 -13.16 9.51
N ASP A 180 11.33 -12.96 10.38
CA ASP A 180 11.14 -12.21 11.63
C ASP A 180 10.77 -10.74 11.32
N ARG A 181 9.79 -10.20 12.03
CA ARG A 181 9.30 -8.83 11.85
C ARG A 181 10.36 -7.77 12.18
N ASN A 182 11.40 -8.11 12.95
CA ASN A 182 12.55 -7.21 13.17
C ASN A 182 13.38 -6.90 11.90
N ARG A 183 13.15 -7.63 10.81
CA ARG A 183 13.77 -7.38 9.49
C ARG A 183 13.03 -6.33 8.67
N PHE A 184 11.84 -5.94 9.11
CA PHE A 184 10.95 -5.04 8.41
C PHE A 184 10.93 -3.69 9.09
N MET A 185 10.67 -2.65 8.31
CA MET A 185 10.41 -1.31 8.78
C MET A 185 8.91 -1.07 8.72
N ASN A 186 8.38 -0.25 9.65
CA ASN A 186 6.97 0.09 9.65
C ASN A 186 6.65 1.07 8.50
N PRO A 187 5.88 0.68 7.46
CA PRO A 187 5.61 1.57 6.32
C PRO A 187 4.75 2.78 6.67
N LEU A 188 4.07 2.77 7.81
CA LEU A 188 3.30 3.93 8.28
C LEU A 188 4.20 5.14 8.57
N GLU A 189 5.49 4.92 8.84
CA GLU A 189 6.45 5.99 9.16
C GLU A 189 6.81 6.86 7.95
N ILE A 190 6.59 6.39 6.72
CA ILE A 190 6.90 7.14 5.48
C ILE A 190 5.68 7.85 4.87
N ILE A 191 4.50 7.72 5.46
CA ILE A 191 3.27 8.32 4.94
C ILE A 191 3.22 9.81 5.27
N ASP A 192 3.16 10.65 4.23
CA ASP A 192 2.97 12.09 4.27
C ASP A 192 1.49 12.47 4.24
N GLY A 193 0.76 12.13 5.28
CA GLY A 193 -0.66 12.48 5.35
C GLY A 193 -1.28 12.15 6.70
N ASP A 194 -2.41 12.77 6.95
CA ASP A 194 -3.24 12.40 8.08
C ASP A 194 -3.85 11.02 7.85
N TRP A 195 -3.98 10.26 8.92
CA TRP A 195 -4.63 8.97 8.90
C TRP A 195 -5.48 8.78 10.14
N GLN A 196 -6.49 7.93 10.02
CA GLN A 196 -7.44 7.65 11.09
C GLN A 196 -7.65 6.15 11.22
N MET A 197 -7.86 5.71 12.47
CA MET A 197 -8.31 4.34 12.74
C MET A 197 -9.82 4.25 12.65
N MET A 198 -10.29 3.16 12.05
CA MET A 198 -11.68 2.75 12.02
C MET A 198 -11.85 1.42 12.71
N ASP A 199 -13.03 1.19 13.30
CA ASP A 199 -13.40 -0.12 13.79
C ASP A 199 -13.74 -1.06 12.64
N PHE A 200 -13.12 -2.23 12.63
CA PHE A 200 -13.51 -3.29 11.70
C PHE A 200 -14.68 -4.08 12.28
N ILE A 201 -15.81 -4.08 11.56
CA ILE A 201 -17.00 -4.85 11.94
C ILE A 201 -17.06 -6.11 11.07
N PRO A 202 -16.97 -7.32 11.65
CA PRO A 202 -17.08 -8.56 10.88
C PRO A 202 -18.35 -8.62 10.02
N GLY A 203 -18.19 -8.86 8.72
CA GLY A 203 -19.30 -8.91 7.77
C GLY A 203 -19.68 -7.57 7.14
N MET A 204 -18.95 -6.49 7.41
CA MET A 204 -19.05 -5.22 6.68
C MET A 204 -18.90 -5.44 5.17
N ASN A 205 -19.69 -4.73 4.36
CA ASN A 205 -19.59 -4.82 2.91
C ASN A 205 -18.64 -3.74 2.40
N LEU A 206 -17.35 -4.06 2.40
CA LEU A 206 -16.28 -3.14 2.01
C LEU A 206 -16.40 -2.56 0.59
N TYR A 207 -17.23 -3.15 -0.28
CA TYR A 207 -17.46 -2.66 -1.64
C TYR A 207 -18.64 -1.68 -1.73
N GLU A 208 -19.63 -1.81 -0.85
CA GLU A 208 -20.84 -0.97 -0.80
C GLU A 208 -20.69 0.18 0.19
N ASP A 209 -20.02 -0.05 1.31
CA ASP A 209 -19.82 0.93 2.37
C ASP A 209 -18.78 2.01 1.99
N PHE A 210 -18.06 1.83 0.88
CA PHE A 210 -17.01 2.72 0.38
C PHE A 210 -17.13 2.89 -1.13
N ALA A 211 -17.30 4.13 -1.59
CA ALA A 211 -17.39 4.43 -3.02
C ALA A 211 -16.02 4.26 -3.71
N PRO A 212 -15.94 3.67 -4.92
CA PRO A 212 -14.66 3.57 -5.62
C PRO A 212 -14.13 4.94 -6.02
N THR A 213 -12.82 5.17 -5.86
CA THR A 213 -12.16 6.42 -6.24
C THR A 213 -12.26 6.74 -7.73
N GLY A 214 -12.39 5.73 -8.59
CA GLY A 214 -12.56 5.88 -10.03
C GLY A 214 -14.01 6.16 -10.48
N ALA A 215 -15.00 6.11 -9.58
CA ALA A 215 -16.37 6.53 -9.91
C ALA A 215 -16.37 8.02 -10.26
N ARG A 216 -16.93 8.36 -11.42
CA ARG A 216 -17.04 9.76 -11.82
C ARG A 216 -18.09 10.44 -10.95
N ALA A 217 -17.92 11.73 -10.69
CA ALA A 217 -18.97 12.57 -10.11
C ALA A 217 -20.20 12.50 -11.03
N GLY A 218 -21.18 11.68 -10.65
CA GLY A 218 -22.31 11.25 -11.48
C GLY A 218 -22.75 9.81 -11.22
N ASP A 219 -21.84 8.96 -10.72
CA ASP A 219 -22.10 7.55 -10.40
C ASP A 219 -22.36 7.29 -8.90
N ILE A 220 -22.25 8.33 -8.06
CA ILE A 220 -22.66 8.27 -6.66
C ILE A 220 -24.18 8.50 -6.64
N PRO A 221 -25.00 7.52 -6.21
CA PRO A 221 -26.43 7.75 -6.04
C PRO A 221 -26.62 8.92 -5.08
N SER A 222 -27.22 10.00 -5.56
CA SER A 222 -27.79 10.99 -4.66
C SER A 222 -28.95 10.31 -3.93
N ASP A 223 -28.81 10.22 -2.61
CA ASP A 223 -29.85 9.91 -1.63
C ASP A 223 -30.11 8.42 -1.36
N ALA A 224 -29.80 8.03 -0.11
CA ALA A 224 -30.58 7.12 0.72
C ALA A 224 -30.79 7.78 2.08
#